data_AF-A0A8T5L266-F1
#
_entry.id   AF-A0A8T5L266-F1
#
_cell.length_a   1.000
_cell.length_b   1.000
_cell.length_c   1.000
_cell.angle_alpha   90.00
_cell.angle_beta   90.00
_cell.angle_gamma   90.00
#
_symmetry.space_group_name_H-M   'P 1'
#
loop_
_entity.id
_entity.type
_entity.pdbx_description
1 polymer ?
#
loop_
_entity_poly.entity_id
_entity_poly.type
_entity_poly.pdbx_seq_one_letter_code
_entity_poly.pdbx_strand_id
1 'polypeptide(L)'
;MEVINVLFEDEESEEQEDSETMRLLRYLTEHSGKLFTQQQLMRAIGTNPHDMIHLLQELEEKGYLRKENDGKTDWYTLVEHFQQPPTYEPAPEDLRYIG
;
A
#
# COMPACT_ATOMS: atom_id res chain seq x y z
N MET A 1 -3.17 -9.94 -35.22
CA MET A 1 -3.81 -9.84 -33.89
C MET A 1 -3.36 -11.08 -33.15
N GLU A 2 -2.91 -10.95 -31.89
CA GLU A 2 -1.97 -11.83 -31.13
C GLU A 2 -0.52 -11.27 -31.17
N VAL A 3 0.27 -11.11 -30.10
CA VAL A 3 0.14 -11.17 -28.63
C VAL A 3 1.19 -10.19 -28.06
N ILE A 4 0.93 -9.54 -26.92
CA ILE A 4 1.89 -8.65 -26.25
C ILE A 4 3.02 -9.50 -25.65
N ASN A 5 4.24 -9.31 -26.15
CA ASN A 5 5.47 -9.81 -25.54
C ASN A 5 5.85 -8.86 -24.40
N VAL A 6 5.55 -9.22 -23.16
CA VAL A 6 6.14 -8.55 -21.99
C VAL A 6 7.38 -9.33 -21.60
N LEU A 7 8.54 -8.73 -21.90
CA LEU A 7 9.83 -9.09 -21.34
C LEU A 7 9.78 -8.88 -19.82
N PHE A 8 9.73 -9.99 -19.08
CA PHE A 8 10.24 -10.06 -17.72
C PHE A 8 11.28 -11.19 -17.74
N GLU A 9 12.50 -10.83 -18.15
CA GLU A 9 13.67 -11.66 -17.94
C GLU A 9 14.09 -11.53 -16.46
N ASP A 10 14.21 -12.70 -15.84
CA ASP A 10 14.93 -13.09 -14.64
C ASP A 10 15.66 -12.02 -13.80
N GLU A 11 15.25 -11.91 -12.54
CA GLU A 11 16.21 -11.84 -11.44
C GLU A 11 15.67 -12.68 -10.26
N GLU A 12 16.21 -13.90 -10.11
CA GLU A 12 16.06 -14.73 -8.92
C GLU A 12 16.62 -14.00 -7.70
N SER A 13 15.74 -13.43 -6.87
CA SER A 13 16.04 -13.12 -5.46
C SER A 13 15.07 -13.89 -4.58
N GLU A 14 15.63 -14.81 -3.79
CA GLU A 14 14.93 -15.61 -2.79
C GLU A 14 14.43 -14.75 -1.64
N GLU A 15 13.16 -14.32 -1.62
CA GLU A 15 12.49 -13.93 -0.38
C GLU A 15 11.04 -14.47 -0.38
N GLN A 16 10.79 -15.50 0.43
CA GLN A 16 9.45 -16.11 0.69
C GLN A 16 8.49 -15.15 1.44
N GLU A 17 8.66 -13.83 1.30
CA GLU A 17 8.11 -12.82 2.20
C GLU A 17 6.70 -12.33 1.79
N ASP A 18 6.20 -12.62 0.58
CA ASP A 18 5.06 -11.84 0.04
C ASP A 18 3.82 -12.66 -0.37
N SER A 19 3.37 -13.61 0.46
CA SER A 19 2.09 -14.29 0.20
C SER A 19 0.90 -13.66 0.93
N GLU A 20 1.06 -13.25 2.17
CA GLU A 20 -0.03 -12.70 2.99
C GLU A 20 -0.19 -11.18 2.80
N THR A 21 0.94 -10.46 2.72
CA THR A 21 0.97 -9.02 2.41
C THR A 21 0.37 -8.72 1.04
N MET A 22 0.81 -9.39 -0.03
CA MET A 22 0.16 -9.28 -1.35
C MET A 22 -1.32 -9.64 -1.32
N ARG A 23 -1.74 -10.68 -0.60
CA ARG A 23 -3.15 -11.07 -0.48
C ARG A 23 -3.98 -9.97 0.20
N LEU A 24 -3.44 -9.37 1.25
CA LEU A 24 -4.08 -8.27 1.97
C LEU A 24 -4.18 -7.02 1.11
N LEU A 25 -3.08 -6.60 0.49
CA LEU A 25 -3.04 -5.44 -0.41
C LEU A 25 -3.98 -5.64 -1.60
N ARG A 26 -3.99 -6.83 -2.20
CA ARG A 26 -4.91 -7.17 -3.30
C ARG A 26 -6.37 -7.06 -2.85
N TYR A 27 -6.72 -7.67 -1.72
CA TYR A 27 -8.09 -7.59 -1.17
C TYR A 27 -8.52 -6.14 -0.90
N LEU A 28 -7.62 -5.34 -0.33
CA LEU A 28 -7.86 -3.92 -0.06
C LEU A 28 -7.93 -3.07 -1.33
N THR A 29 -7.19 -3.43 -2.37
CA THR A 29 -7.23 -2.78 -3.68
C THR A 29 -8.53 -3.12 -4.43
N GLU A 30 -8.96 -4.38 -4.41
CA GLU A 30 -10.25 -4.82 -4.97
C GLU A 30 -11.45 -4.18 -4.25
N HIS A 31 -11.22 -3.70 -3.03
CA HIS A 31 -12.20 -3.01 -2.22
C HIS A 31 -11.74 -1.61 -1.79
N SER A 32 -11.04 -0.91 -2.67
CA SER A 32 -10.55 0.44 -2.40
C SER A 32 -11.70 1.38 -1.98
N GLY A 33 -11.39 2.31 -1.08
CA GLY A 33 -12.37 3.25 -0.53
C GLY A 33 -13.31 2.67 0.53
N LYS A 34 -13.11 1.41 0.97
CA LYS A 34 -13.84 0.83 2.12
C LYS A 34 -12.97 0.80 3.37
N LEU A 35 -13.65 0.86 4.51
CA LEU A 35 -13.07 0.67 5.84
C LEU A 35 -13.27 -0.77 6.28
N PHE A 36 -12.20 -1.38 6.77
CA PHE A 36 -12.20 -2.75 7.26
C PHE A 36 -11.68 -2.82 8.67
N THR A 37 -12.30 -3.65 9.50
CA THR A 37 -11.73 -3.98 10.81
C THR A 37 -10.67 -5.06 10.67
N GLN A 38 -9.75 -5.15 11.65
CA GLN A 38 -8.78 -6.24 11.73
C GLN A 38 -9.46 -7.61 11.57
N GLN A 39 -10.60 -7.83 12.24
CA GLN A 39 -11.33 -9.12 12.15
C GLN A 39 -11.85 -9.42 10.74
N GLN A 40 -12.29 -8.39 10.00
CA GLN A 40 -12.74 -8.56 8.62
C GLN A 40 -11.57 -8.92 7.71
N LEU A 41 -10.42 -8.26 7.88
CA LEU A 41 -9.21 -8.56 7.11
C LEU A 41 -8.69 -9.97 7.42
N MET A 42 -8.67 -10.37 8.69
CA MET A 42 -8.30 -11.74 9.08
C MET A 42 -9.17 -12.80 8.40
N ARG A 43 -10.49 -12.58 8.35
CA ARG A 43 -11.41 -13.50 7.67
C ARG A 43 -11.24 -13.50 6.16
N ALA A 44 -10.88 -12.35 5.58
CA ALA A 44 -10.70 -12.21 4.14
C ALA A 44 -9.46 -12.96 3.62
N ILE A 45 -8.33 -12.81 4.31
CA ILE A 45 -7.06 -13.42 3.86
C ILE A 45 -6.75 -14.76 4.53
N GLY A 46 -7.47 -15.11 5.62
CA GLY A 46 -7.28 -16.36 6.35
C GLY A 46 -6.02 -16.39 7.23
N THR A 47 -5.58 -15.23 7.72
CA THR A 47 -4.34 -15.05 8.50
C THR A 47 -4.60 -15.06 10.00
N ASN A 48 -3.58 -15.44 10.78
CA ASN A 48 -3.65 -15.41 12.24
C ASN A 48 -3.76 -13.97 12.79
N PRO A 49 -4.37 -13.77 13.96
CA PRO A 49 -4.47 -12.45 14.57
C PRO A 49 -3.12 -11.80 14.86
N HIS A 50 -2.10 -12.59 15.20
CA HIS A 50 -0.78 -12.04 15.52
C HIS A 50 -0.08 -11.50 14.27
N ASP A 51 -0.04 -12.30 13.21
CA ASP A 51 0.54 -11.92 11.91
C ASP A 51 -0.22 -10.75 11.29
N MET A 52 -1.56 -10.72 11.41
CA MET A 52 -2.37 -9.59 10.93
C MET A 52 -1.97 -8.26 11.60
N ILE A 53 -1.71 -8.25 12.92
CA ILE A 53 -1.33 -7.01 13.62
C ILE A 53 0.00 -6.49 13.06
N HIS A 54 0.98 -7.38 12.92
CA HIS A 54 2.28 -7.03 12.35
C HIS A 54 2.14 -6.52 10.90
N LEU A 55 1.35 -7.20 10.06
CA LEU A 55 1.10 -6.79 8.68
C LEU A 55 0.41 -5.42 8.59
N LEU A 56 -0.63 -5.19 9.40
CA LEU A 56 -1.33 -3.90 9.42
C LEU A 56 -0.44 -2.77 9.89
N GLN A 57 0.38 -3.02 10.92
CA GLN A 57 1.33 -2.05 11.42
C GLN A 57 2.40 -1.74 10.36
N GLU A 58 2.98 -2.77 9.73
CA GLU A 58 3.99 -2.57 8.69
C GLU A 58 3.43 -1.78 7.51
N LEU A 59 2.22 -2.12 7.04
CA LEU A 59 1.57 -1.42 5.94
C LEU A 59 1.15 0.01 6.32
N GLU A 60 0.83 0.27 7.59
CA GLU A 60 0.59 1.61 8.13
C GLU A 60 1.91 2.42 8.15
N GLU A 61 3.00 1.84 8.65
CA GLU A 61 4.34 2.46 8.68
C GLU A 61 4.87 2.77 7.28
N LYS A 62 4.62 1.89 6.32
CA LYS A 62 4.94 2.08 4.89
C LYS A 62 3.98 3.07 4.19
N GLY A 63 2.91 3.50 4.85
CA GLY A 63 1.94 4.46 4.32
C GLY A 63 0.90 3.87 3.36
N TYR A 64 0.86 2.56 3.17
CA TYR A 64 -0.16 1.85 2.37
C TYR A 64 -1.53 1.88 3.03
N LEU A 65 -1.58 1.85 4.35
CA LEU A 65 -2.84 1.87 5.11
C LEU A 65 -2.96 3.11 5.99
N ARG A 66 -4.20 3.55 6.13
CA ARG A 66 -4.60 4.51 7.15
C ARG A 66 -5.43 3.79 8.19
N LYS A 67 -5.03 3.95 9.44
CA LYS A 67 -5.77 3.51 10.62
C LYS A 67 -6.64 4.65 11.16
N GLU A 68 -7.93 4.41 11.30
CA GLU A 68 -8.89 5.31 11.91
C GLU A 68 -9.48 4.66 13.16
N ASN A 69 -9.36 5.32 14.32
CA ASN A 69 -9.88 4.80 15.59
C ASN A 69 -11.09 5.64 16.03
N ASP A 70 -12.25 5.01 16.15
CA ASP A 70 -13.50 5.65 16.61
C ASP A 70 -13.70 5.55 18.15
N GLY A 71 -12.64 5.24 18.89
CA GLY A 71 -12.65 5.02 20.35
C GLY A 71 -13.13 3.63 20.78
N LYS A 72 -13.69 2.83 19.87
CA LYS A 72 -14.13 1.44 20.13
C LYS A 72 -13.56 0.42 19.15
N THR A 73 -13.17 0.86 17.96
CA THR A 73 -12.77 -0.04 16.88
C THR A 73 -11.75 0.65 16.00
N ASP A 74 -10.70 -0.09 15.67
CA ASP A 74 -9.70 0.27 14.69
C ASP A 74 -10.19 -0.13 13.30
N TRP A 75 -10.34 0.87 12.44
CA TRP A 75 -10.69 0.75 11.04
C TRP A 75 -9.45 0.99 10.20
N TYR A 76 -9.31 0.21 9.13
CA TYR A 76 -8.18 0.24 8.23
C TYR A 76 -8.70 0.47 6.82
N THR A 77 -8.09 1.39 6.09
CA THR A 77 -8.40 1.65 4.69
C THR A 77 -7.12 1.83 3.87
N LEU A 78 -7.19 1.51 2.59
CA LEU A 78 -6.08 1.70 1.66
C LEU A 78 -5.91 3.19 1.37
N VAL A 79 -4.68 3.68 1.46
CA VAL A 79 -4.35 5.07 1.12
C VAL A 79 -4.28 5.19 -0.40
N GLU A 80 -5.27 5.83 -1.01
CA GLU A 80 -5.34 6.05 -2.46
C GLU A 80 -4.21 6.98 -2.99
N HIS A 81 -3.45 7.63 -2.11
CA HIS A 81 -2.40 8.62 -2.45
C HIS A 81 -1.07 8.04 -2.99
N PHE A 82 -0.98 6.76 -3.36
CA PHE A 82 0.15 6.27 -4.18
C PHE A 82 0.08 6.75 -5.65
N GLN A 83 -0.91 7.56 -6.02
CA GLN A 83 -0.85 8.39 -7.23
C GLN A 83 -0.22 9.75 -6.92
N GLN A 84 1.10 9.80 -7.05
CA GLN A 84 1.91 10.85 -7.67
C GLN A 84 3.26 10.91 -6.92
N PRO A 85 4.41 10.78 -7.60
CA PRO A 85 5.65 11.26 -7.00
C PRO A 85 5.41 12.72 -6.58
N PRO A 86 6.01 13.21 -5.48
CA PRO A 86 5.97 14.63 -5.20
C PRO A 86 6.46 15.33 -6.46
N THR A 87 5.57 16.05 -7.14
CA THR A 87 5.96 16.86 -8.29
C THR A 87 6.99 17.80 -7.72
N TYR A 88 8.26 17.57 -8.04
CA TYR A 88 9.35 18.44 -7.66
C TYR A 88 9.03 19.75 -8.37
N GLU A 89 8.33 20.66 -7.68
CA GLU A 89 8.23 22.04 -8.13
C GLU A 89 9.69 22.51 -8.24
N PRO A 90 10.19 22.81 -9.45
CA PRO A 90 11.50 23.41 -9.54
C PRO A 90 11.42 24.69 -8.72
N ALA A 91 12.24 24.78 -7.67
CA ALA A 91 12.38 25.99 -6.88
C ALA A 91 12.48 27.17 -7.86
N PRO A 92 11.70 28.25 -7.67
CA PRO A 92 11.67 29.35 -8.61
C PRO A 92 13.11 29.76 -8.88
N GLU A 93 13.53 29.57 -10.13
CA GLU A 93 14.87 29.90 -10.59
C GLU A 93 15.16 31.31 -10.14
N ASP A 94 16.15 31.42 -9.26
CA ASP A 94 17.10 32.50 -9.27
C ASP A 94 16.46 33.89 -9.48
N LEU A 95 16.12 34.55 -8.36
CA LEU A 95 16.12 36.01 -8.28
C LEU A 95 17.52 36.50 -8.68
N ARG A 96 17.81 36.47 -9.99
CA ARG A 96 18.96 37.11 -10.59
C ARG A 96 18.72 38.60 -10.51
N TYR A 97 19.19 39.13 -9.40
CA TYR A 97 20.00 40.33 -9.33
C TYR A 97 20.33 40.93 -10.71
N ILE A 98 19.64 42.01 -11.06
CA ILE A 98 20.03 43.08 -11.98
C ILE A 98 18.92 44.12 -11.83
N GLY A 99 19.13 45.38 -11.43
CA GLY A 99 20.29 46.23 -11.20
C GLY A 99 19.71 47.63 -11.04
#